data_AF-A0A2V5SRP0-F1
#
_entry.id   AF-A0A2V5SRP0-F1
#
_cell.length_a   1.000
_cell.length_b   1.000
_cell.length_c   1.000
_cell.angle_alpha   90.00
_cell.angle_beta   90.00
_cell.angle_gamma   90.00
#
_symmetry.space_group_name_H-M   'P 1'
#
loop_
_entity.id
_entity.type
_entity.pdbx_description
1 polymer ?
#
loop_
_entity_poly.entity_id
_entity_poly.type
_entity_poly.pdbx_seq_one_letter_code
_entity_poly.pdbx_strand_id
1 'polypeptide(L)'
;GDLALTNMGLGDKAAALALSERAIAANPIEKDALTGPIPIEFLARVAARMGEPDRAVAALQKLLSIPYAGALAAGMPLTPALLRLDPMFDPLRNDPRFQKLAKSEAPKTADK
;
A
#
# COMPACT_ATOMS: atom_id res chain seq x y z
N GLY A 1 5.37 -9.96 -4.10
CA GLY A 1 4.87 -8.76 -4.77
C GLY A 1 4.54 -9.06 -6.21
N ASP A 2 5.56 -9.41 -6.99
CA ASP A 2 5.48 -9.52 -8.46
C ASP A 2 4.35 -10.40 -8.96
N LEU A 3 4.17 -11.61 -8.42
CA LEU A 3 3.05 -12.48 -8.84
C LEU A 3 1.68 -11.83 -8.63
N ALA A 4 1.50 -11.06 -7.55
CA ALA A 4 0.24 -10.35 -7.30
C ALA A 4 0.03 -9.21 -8.31
N LEU A 5 1.09 -8.46 -8.64
CA LEU A 5 1.03 -7.41 -9.65
C LEU A 5 0.80 -7.98 -11.06
N THR A 6 1.42 -9.09 -11.39
CA THR A 6 1.22 -9.80 -12.66
C THR A 6 -0.25 -10.21 -12.81
N ASN A 7 -0.82 -10.87 -11.79
CA ASN A 7 -2.23 -11.28 -11.84
C ASN A 7 -3.19 -10.09 -11.85
N MET A 8 -2.88 -9.00 -11.15
CA MET A 8 -3.63 -7.74 -11.25
C MET A 8 -3.61 -7.19 -12.68
N GLY A 9 -2.46 -7.23 -13.36
CA GLY A 9 -2.32 -6.83 -14.77
C GLY A 9 -3.11 -7.72 -15.74
N LEU A 10 -3.24 -9.01 -15.43
CA LEU A 10 -4.08 -9.96 -16.18
C LEU A 10 -5.59 -9.82 -15.87
N GLY A 11 -5.96 -8.99 -14.89
CA GLY A 11 -7.34 -8.84 -14.42
C GLY A 11 -7.83 -9.96 -13.50
N ASP A 12 -6.96 -10.89 -13.10
CA ASP A 12 -7.30 -11.95 -12.14
C ASP A 12 -7.26 -11.41 -10.71
N LYS A 13 -8.40 -10.83 -10.31
CA LYS A 13 -8.62 -10.25 -8.98
C LYS A 13 -8.37 -11.24 -7.86
N ALA A 14 -8.90 -12.46 -8.00
CA ALA A 14 -8.87 -13.47 -6.95
C ALA A 14 -7.42 -13.92 -6.70
N ALA A 15 -6.69 -14.24 -7.77
CA ALA A 15 -5.29 -14.62 -7.65
C ALA A 15 -4.43 -13.48 -7.10
N ALA A 16 -4.62 -12.24 -7.60
CA ALA A 16 -3.83 -11.10 -7.15
C ALA A 16 -3.98 -10.82 -5.64
N LEU A 17 -5.21 -10.86 -5.12
CA LEU A 17 -5.49 -10.64 -3.70
C LEU A 17 -4.98 -11.81 -2.85
N ALA A 18 -5.25 -13.06 -3.25
CA ALA A 18 -4.80 -14.25 -2.52
C ALA A 18 -3.27 -14.31 -2.41
N LEU A 19 -2.55 -13.96 -3.48
CA LEU A 19 -1.08 -13.92 -3.47
C LEU A 19 -0.54 -12.81 -2.55
N SER A 20 -1.24 -11.67 -2.48
CA SER A 20 -0.88 -10.57 -1.57
C SER A 20 -1.08 -10.99 -0.11
N GLU A 21 -2.21 -11.61 0.22
CA GLU A 21 -2.53 -12.13 1.55
C GLU A 21 -1.55 -13.22 2.00
N ARG A 22 -1.23 -14.17 1.10
CA ARG A 22 -0.22 -15.20 1.38
C ARG A 22 1.15 -14.58 1.69
N ALA A 23 1.54 -13.53 0.97
CA ALA A 23 2.80 -12.84 1.22
C ALA A 23 2.83 -12.11 2.58
N ILE A 24 1.69 -11.57 3.01
CA ILE A 24 1.54 -10.98 4.35
C ILE A 24 1.68 -12.05 5.43
N ALA A 25 1.01 -13.20 5.27
CA ALA A 25 1.10 -14.30 6.22
C ALA A 25 2.52 -14.88 6.33
N ALA A 26 3.27 -14.90 5.22
CA ALA A 26 4.65 -15.38 5.20
C ALA A 26 5.66 -14.40 5.84
N ASN A 27 5.39 -13.09 5.80
CA ASN A 27 6.28 -12.04 6.31
C ASN A 27 5.56 -11.16 7.34
N PRO A 28 5.32 -11.67 8.56
CA PRO A 28 4.66 -10.91 9.61
C PRO A 28 5.55 -9.73 10.07
N ILE A 29 4.94 -8.56 10.27
CA ILE A 29 5.63 -7.33 10.73
C ILE A 29 6.33 -7.57 12.07
N GLU A 30 5.74 -8.42 12.92
CA GLU A 30 6.24 -8.74 14.25
C GLU A 30 7.61 -9.42 14.20
N LYS A 31 7.97 -10.05 13.08
CA LYS A 31 9.28 -10.68 12.86
C LYS A 31 10.25 -9.79 12.08
N ASP A 32 9.73 -8.94 11.20
CA ASP A 32 10.52 -7.99 10.43
C ASP A 32 9.74 -6.67 10.26
N ALA A 33 10.07 -5.69 11.10
CA ALA A 33 9.43 -4.39 11.05
C ALA A 33 9.85 -3.55 9.82
N LEU A 34 11.00 -3.85 9.20
CA LEU A 34 11.52 -3.10 8.07
C LEU A 34 10.89 -3.56 6.75
N THR A 35 10.87 -4.87 6.49
CA THR A 35 10.40 -5.43 5.22
C THR A 35 9.05 -6.14 5.32
N GLY A 36 8.62 -6.55 6.52
CA GLY A 36 7.29 -7.17 6.74
C GLY A 36 6.10 -6.32 6.28
N PRO A 37 6.17 -4.98 6.24
CA PRO A 37 5.12 -4.17 5.64
C PRO A 37 5.07 -4.17 4.10
N ILE A 38 6.13 -4.61 3.39
CA ILE A 38 6.18 -4.60 1.91
C ILE A 38 5.01 -5.38 1.26
N PRO A 39 4.67 -6.59 1.70
CA PRO A 39 3.48 -7.30 1.22
C PRO A 39 2.16 -6.56 1.41
N ILE A 40 2.05 -5.73 2.46
CA ILE A 40 0.86 -4.92 2.74
C ILE A 40 0.76 -3.76 1.74
N GLU A 41 1.91 -3.19 1.33
CA GLU A 41 1.93 -2.19 0.26
C GLU A 41 1.47 -2.79 -1.08
N PHE A 42 1.94 -4.00 -1.43
CA PHE A 42 1.45 -4.70 -2.61
C PHE A 42 -0.06 -4.95 -2.53
N LEU A 43 -0.57 -5.36 -1.36
CA LEU A 43 -2.01 -5.52 -1.15
C LEU A 43 -2.76 -4.21 -1.38
N ALA A 44 -2.30 -3.09 -0.82
CA ALA A 44 -2.95 -1.78 -0.98
C ALA A 44 -3.08 -1.40 -2.45
N ARG A 45 -1.99 -1.59 -3.22
CA ARG A 45 -1.90 -1.31 -4.66
C ARG A 45 -2.82 -2.20 -5.49
N VAL A 46 -2.80 -3.51 -5.22
CA VAL A 46 -3.68 -4.48 -5.89
C VAL A 46 -5.14 -4.19 -5.58
N ALA A 47 -5.49 -4.00 -4.31
CA ALA A 47 -6.85 -3.71 -3.88
C ALA A 47 -7.40 -2.42 -4.53
N ALA A 48 -6.58 -1.36 -4.61
CA ALA A 48 -6.96 -0.12 -5.29
C ALA A 48 -7.32 -0.38 -6.77
N ARG A 49 -6.49 -1.14 -7.48
CA ARG A 49 -6.68 -1.43 -8.91
C ARG A 49 -7.79 -2.44 -9.21
N MET A 50 -8.10 -3.32 -8.28
CA MET A 50 -9.14 -4.34 -8.44
C MET A 50 -10.50 -3.93 -7.85
N GLY A 51 -10.70 -2.64 -7.55
CA GLY A 51 -11.99 -2.11 -7.09
C GLY A 51 -12.34 -2.54 -5.66
N GLU A 52 -11.35 -2.69 -4.78
CA GLU A 52 -11.51 -3.01 -3.37
C GLU A 52 -11.08 -1.82 -2.49
N PRO A 53 -11.83 -0.69 -2.52
CA PRO A 53 -11.41 0.56 -1.87
C PRO A 53 -11.29 0.42 -0.35
N ASP A 54 -12.17 -0.35 0.30
CA ASP A 54 -12.12 -0.56 1.75
C ASP A 54 -10.83 -1.25 2.18
N ARG A 55 -10.46 -2.32 1.47
CA ARG A 55 -9.22 -3.06 1.72
C ARG A 55 -8.00 -2.21 1.45
N ALA A 56 -8.02 -1.44 0.35
CA ALA A 56 -6.91 -0.58 -0.02
C ALA A 56 -6.67 0.51 1.04
N VAL A 57 -7.73 1.23 1.42
CA VAL A 57 -7.65 2.32 2.41
C VAL A 57 -7.20 1.80 3.77
N ALA A 58 -7.70 0.65 4.23
CA ALA A 58 -7.26 0.04 5.48
C ALA A 58 -5.76 -0.29 5.49
N ALA A 59 -5.25 -0.86 4.38
CA ALA A 59 -3.83 -1.15 4.22
C ALA A 59 -2.99 0.14 4.18
N LEU A 60 -3.42 1.17 3.44
CA LEU A 60 -2.75 2.47 3.37
C LEU A 60 -2.68 3.17 4.72
N GLN A 61 -3.76 3.13 5.51
CA GLN A 61 -3.78 3.70 6.85
C GLN A 61 -2.74 3.05 7.77
N LYS A 62 -2.63 1.71 7.71
CA LYS A 62 -1.60 0.97 8.45
C LYS A 62 -0.20 1.39 8.02
N LEU A 63 0.08 1.40 6.71
CA LEU A 63 1.40 1.73 6.16
C LEU A 63 1.85 3.16 6.50
N LEU A 64 0.94 4.13 6.48
CA LEU A 64 1.24 5.52 6.83
C LEU A 64 1.47 5.73 8.34
N SER A 65 1.09 4.76 9.18
CA SER A 65 1.25 4.84 10.64
C SER A 65 2.57 4.26 11.15
N ILE A 66 3.37 3.62 10.29
CA ILE A 66 4.61 2.93 10.67
C ILE A 66 5.77 3.29 9.71
N PRO A 67 7.02 3.34 10.20
CA PRO A 67 8.18 3.38 9.33
C PRO A 67 8.41 2.01 8.69
N TYR A 68 8.79 1.96 7.40
CA TYR A 68 9.12 0.73 6.69
C TYR A 68 9.95 1.01 5.42
N ALA A 69 10.51 -0.02 4.80
CA ALA A 69 11.12 0.07 3.48
C ALA A 69 10.04 -0.10 2.39
N GLY A 70 9.96 0.85 1.46
CA GLY A 70 8.97 0.83 0.38
C GLY A 70 9.10 -0.37 -0.56
N ALA A 71 7.97 -0.81 -1.10
CA ALA A 71 7.93 -1.96 -2.02
C ALA A 71 8.48 -1.64 -3.42
N LEU A 72 8.39 -0.38 -3.84
CA LEU A 72 8.79 0.11 -5.17
C LEU A 72 9.82 1.25 -5.03
N ALA A 73 9.88 2.17 -5.99
CA ALA A 73 10.59 3.46 -5.93
C ALA A 73 11.87 3.48 -5.06
N ALA A 74 12.86 2.64 -5.40
CA ALA A 74 14.14 2.54 -4.70
C ALA A 74 14.05 2.35 -3.17
N GLY A 75 13.01 1.68 -2.68
CA GLY A 75 12.79 1.42 -1.26
C GLY A 75 12.12 2.57 -0.50
N MET A 76 11.58 3.59 -1.19
CA MET A 76 10.88 4.70 -0.53
C MET A 76 9.48 4.27 -0.06
N PRO A 77 9.17 4.37 1.25
CA PRO A 77 7.85 4.04 1.77
C PRO A 77 6.79 4.98 1.20
N LEU A 78 5.53 4.53 1.20
CA LEU A 78 4.40 5.36 0.81
C LEU A 78 4.31 6.59 1.70
N THR A 79 4.21 7.75 1.06
CA THR A 79 3.95 9.04 1.71
C THR A 79 2.64 9.61 1.20
N PRO A 80 2.03 10.57 1.92
CA PRO A 80 0.86 11.29 1.40
C PRO A 80 1.11 11.94 0.04
N ALA A 81 2.34 12.38 -0.24
CA ALA A 81 2.73 12.86 -1.57
C ALA A 81 2.70 11.75 -2.63
N LEU A 82 3.26 10.57 -2.34
CA LEU A 82 3.19 9.43 -3.26
C LEU A 82 1.75 8.96 -3.47
N LEU A 83 0.90 8.99 -2.44
CA LEU A 83 -0.52 8.70 -2.63
C LEU A 83 -1.15 9.62 -3.66
N ARG A 84 -0.80 10.91 -3.69
CA ARG A 84 -1.32 11.90 -4.67
C ARG A 84 -0.76 11.70 -6.08
N LEU A 85 0.48 11.26 -6.21
CA LEU A 85 1.21 11.23 -7.48
C LEU A 85 1.14 9.88 -8.20
N ASP A 86 0.98 8.79 -7.47
CA ASP A 86 1.04 7.44 -8.02
C ASP A 86 -0.29 7.04 -8.67
N PRO A 87 -0.32 6.71 -9.99
CA PRO A 87 -1.54 6.33 -10.70
C PRO A 87 -2.18 5.03 -10.21
N MET A 88 -1.45 4.19 -9.46
CA MET A 88 -2.03 2.98 -8.88
C MET A 88 -3.21 3.28 -7.94
N PHE A 89 -3.27 4.49 -7.38
CA PHE A 89 -4.33 4.93 -6.48
C PHE A 89 -5.40 5.80 -7.16
N ASP A 90 -5.36 5.96 -8.47
CA ASP A 90 -6.37 6.75 -9.20
C ASP A 90 -7.82 6.27 -8.96
N PRO A 91 -8.12 4.95 -8.85
CA PRO A 91 -9.46 4.49 -8.50
C PRO A 91 -9.97 4.99 -7.13
N LEU A 92 -9.09 5.40 -6.22
CA LEU A 92 -9.43 5.85 -4.86
C LEU A 92 -9.61 7.37 -4.75
N ARG A 93 -9.38 8.14 -5.82
CA ARG A 93 -9.34 9.62 -5.76
C ARG A 93 -10.61 10.26 -5.24
N ASN A 94 -11.74 9.60 -5.45
CA ASN A 94 -13.06 10.05 -5.01
C ASN A 94 -13.45 9.55 -3.60
N ASP A 95 -12.65 8.68 -2.99
CA ASP A 95 -12.91 8.18 -1.63
C ASP A 95 -12.48 9.23 -0.58
N PRO A 96 -13.39 9.73 0.28
CA PRO A 96 -13.06 10.74 1.29
C PRO A 96 -11.98 10.28 2.28
N ARG A 97 -11.93 8.98 2.59
CA ARG A 97 -10.94 8.40 3.51
C ARG A 97 -9.55 8.43 2.87
N PHE A 98 -9.47 8.09 1.58
CA PHE A 98 -8.22 8.19 0.81
C PHE A 98 -7.75 9.64 0.70
N GLN A 99 -8.64 10.58 0.41
CA GLN A 99 -8.30 12.01 0.37
C GLN A 99 -7.72 12.52 1.69
N LYS A 100 -8.23 12.04 2.84
CA LYS A 100 -7.68 12.38 4.16
C LYS A 100 -6.25 11.87 4.31
N LEU A 101 -5.97 10.62 3.92
CA LEU A 101 -4.63 10.03 3.96
C LEU A 101 -3.65 10.80 3.05
N ALA A 102 -4.10 11.19 1.86
CA ALA A 102 -3.30 11.91 0.87
C ALA A 102 -3.04 13.39 1.22
N LYS A 103 -3.91 13.99 2.05
CA LYS A 103 -3.78 15.38 2.55
C LYS A 103 -3.01 15.50 3.85
N SER A 104 -2.79 14.39 4.57
CA SER A 104 -2.04 14.43 5.82
C SER A 104 -0.65 15.00 5.53
N GLU A 105 -0.27 16.07 6.23
CA GLU A 105 1.10 16.58 6.15
C GLU A 105 2.05 15.46 6.62
N ALA A 106 3.23 15.37 6.00
CA ALA A 106 4.31 14.58 6.56
C ALA A 106 4.52 15.04 8.02
N PRO A 107 4.96 14.16 8.95
CA PRO A 107 5.32 14.61 10.29
C PRO A 107 6.28 15.77 10.11
N LYS A 108 5.92 16.96 10.63
CA LYS A 108 6.86 18.08 10.71
C LYS A 108 8.09 17.50 11.37
N THR A 109 9.23 17.55 10.67
CA THR A 109 10.52 17.23 11.24
C THR A 109 10.58 17.89 12.61
N ALA A 110 10.69 17.08 13.66
CA ALA A 110 10.88 17.58 15.00
C ALA A 110 12.12 18.47 14.96
N ASP A 111 11.94 19.76 15.22
CA ASP A 111 13.04 20.70 15.44
C ASP A 111 14.01 20.07 16.44
N LYS A 112 15.28 19.99 16.04
CA LYS A 112 16.41 19.73 16.92
C LYS A 112 17.30 20.95 16.92
#